data_AF-A0A533TTS5-F1
#
_entry.id   AF-A0A533TTS5-F1
#
_cell.length_a   1.000
_cell.length_b   1.000
_cell.length_c   1.000
_cell.angle_alpha   90.00
_cell.angle_beta   90.00
_cell.angle_gamma   90.00
#
_symmetry.space_group_name_H-M   'P 1'
#
loop_
_entity.id
_entity.type
_entity.pdbx_description
1 polymer ?
#
loop_
_entity_poly.entity_id
_entity_poly.type
_entity_poly.pdbx_seq_one_letter_code
_entity_poly.pdbx_strand_id
1 'polypeptide(L)'
;MRDHTPDFKLHELSADNKALIRQTVQQLVEKLAGDGKLTCDSLLEFWVEVPGVKRPRGSFRGGFLMPDSFIYITDYFKCDTAEPHRLHPVCNGESGTACLEKVWIDLLDELYYQVEIFTSPLASAKGVTLELWAGNRQRPEGEWLYAVDRKVELG
;
A
#
# COMPACT_ATOMS: atom_id res chain seq x y z
N MET A 1 -14.18 4.45 -36.26
CA MET A 1 -13.24 4.20 -35.16
C MET A 1 -14.05 3.55 -34.06
N ARG A 2 -13.94 2.23 -33.86
CA ARG A 2 -14.67 1.55 -32.78
C ARG A 2 -13.94 1.89 -31.48
N ASP A 3 -14.67 2.48 -30.55
CA ASP A 3 -14.21 2.72 -29.19
C ASP A 3 -13.93 1.33 -28.57
N HIS A 4 -12.65 0.96 -28.52
CA HIS A 4 -12.17 -0.29 -27.95
C HIS A 4 -11.83 -0.12 -26.47
N THR A 5 -12.43 0.87 -25.80
CA THR A 5 -12.31 1.00 -24.35
C THR A 5 -12.96 -0.25 -23.73
N PRO A 6 -12.19 -1.13 -23.09
CA PRO A 6 -12.77 -2.28 -22.40
C PRO A 6 -13.74 -1.75 -21.33
N ASP A 7 -14.90 -2.39 -21.16
CA ASP A 7 -15.79 -2.11 -20.03
C ASP A 7 -15.04 -2.43 -18.73
N PHE A 8 -14.35 -1.43 -18.18
CA PHE A 8 -13.64 -1.54 -16.92
C PHE A 8 -14.67 -1.40 -15.79
N LYS A 9 -15.12 -2.53 -15.27
CA LYS A 9 -15.99 -2.55 -14.09
C LYS A 9 -15.14 -2.70 -12.84
N LEU A 10 -14.99 -1.61 -12.10
CA LEU A 10 -14.36 -1.66 -10.78
C LEU A 10 -15.29 -2.40 -9.82
N HIS A 11 -14.73 -3.37 -9.09
CA HIS A 11 -15.42 -4.08 -8.03
C HIS A 11 -14.87 -3.61 -6.70
N GLU A 12 -15.69 -2.91 -5.91
CA GLU A 12 -15.28 -2.42 -4.59
C GLU A 12 -14.94 -3.57 -3.65
N LEU A 13 -13.92 -3.37 -2.82
CA LEU A 13 -13.60 -4.26 -1.72
C LEU A 13 -14.74 -4.26 -0.69
N SER A 14 -15.06 -5.43 -0.15
CA SER A 14 -15.99 -5.55 0.97
C SER A 14 -15.47 -4.78 2.20
N ALA A 15 -16.38 -4.40 3.10
CA ALA A 15 -16.02 -3.73 4.35
C ALA A 15 -15.03 -4.55 5.19
N ASP A 16 -15.19 -5.87 5.22
CA ASP A 16 -14.29 -6.78 5.93
C ASP A 16 -12.88 -6.78 5.32
N ASN A 17 -12.78 -6.79 3.98
CA ASN A 17 -11.50 -6.71 3.28
C ASN A 17 -10.82 -5.36 3.50
N LYS A 18 -11.58 -4.24 3.45
CA LYS A 18 -11.06 -2.90 3.79
C LYS A 18 -10.55 -2.85 5.23
N ALA A 19 -11.30 -3.39 6.19
CA ALA A 19 -10.89 -3.43 7.59
C ALA A 19 -9.60 -4.26 7.82
N LEU A 20 -9.49 -5.42 7.17
CA LEU A 20 -8.29 -6.27 7.23
C LEU A 20 -7.05 -5.57 6.67
N ILE A 21 -7.19 -4.91 5.52
CA ILE A 21 -6.11 -4.13 4.90
C ILE A 21 -5.74 -2.96 5.81
N ARG A 22 -6.71 -2.18 6.30
CA ARG A 22 -6.48 -1.07 7.26
C ARG A 22 -5.65 -1.52 8.45
N GLN A 23 -6.11 -2.56 9.15
CA GLN A 23 -5.41 -3.06 10.33
C GLN A 23 -3.99 -3.50 10.01
N THR A 24 -3.79 -4.13 8.86
CA THR A 24 -2.47 -4.61 8.44
C THR A 24 -1.52 -3.46 8.12
N VAL A 25 -1.97 -2.48 7.32
CA VAL A 25 -1.17 -1.32 6.94
C VAL A 25 -0.80 -0.47 8.15
N GLN A 26 -1.76 -0.23 9.05
CA GLN A 26 -1.49 0.50 10.30
C GLN A 26 -0.39 -0.20 11.11
N GLN A 27 -0.49 -1.52 11.31
CA GLN A 27 0.53 -2.28 12.03
C GLN A 27 1.91 -2.23 11.35
N LEU A 28 1.99 -2.28 10.03
CA LEU A 28 3.25 -2.21 9.30
C LEU A 28 3.90 -0.83 9.43
N VAL A 29 3.13 0.24 9.21
CA VAL A 29 3.63 1.62 9.26
C VAL A 29 3.96 2.04 10.70
N GLU A 30 3.15 1.66 11.69
CA GLU A 30 3.44 1.88 13.11
C GLU A 30 4.69 1.11 13.54
N LYS A 31 4.89 -0.12 13.06
CA LYS A 31 6.10 -0.89 13.33
C LYS A 31 7.32 -0.23 12.68
N LEU A 32 7.23 0.18 11.42
CA LEU A 32 8.30 0.87 10.70
C LEU A 32 8.73 2.15 11.45
N ALA A 33 7.76 2.94 11.91
CA ALA A 33 8.01 4.11 12.74
C ALA A 33 8.60 3.71 14.10
N GLY A 34 7.99 2.75 14.82
CA GLY A 34 8.48 2.27 16.12
C GLY A 34 9.93 1.78 16.09
N ASP A 35 10.34 1.15 14.99
CA ASP A 35 11.71 0.69 14.76
C ASP A 35 12.71 1.85 14.45
N GLY A 36 12.23 3.09 14.34
CA GLY A 36 13.01 4.27 13.98
C GLY A 36 13.49 4.24 12.53
N LYS A 37 12.73 3.57 11.66
CA LYS A 37 13.09 3.33 10.25
C LYS A 37 12.20 4.10 9.28
N LEU A 38 11.31 4.95 9.76
CA LEU A 38 10.60 5.89 8.90
C LEU A 38 11.56 6.97 8.42
N THR A 39 11.81 7.03 7.12
CA THR A 39 12.66 8.02 6.46
C THR A 39 11.91 8.73 5.35
N CYS A 40 12.48 9.80 4.78
CA CYS A 40 11.89 10.52 3.65
C CYS A 40 11.72 9.68 2.37
N ASP A 41 12.37 8.51 2.29
CA ASP A 41 12.25 7.59 1.17
C ASP A 41 11.39 6.36 1.54
N SER A 42 10.67 6.41 2.68
CA SER A 42 9.79 5.32 3.11
C SER A 42 8.56 5.20 2.23
N LEU A 43 8.24 3.96 1.87
CA LEU A 43 7.16 3.63 0.96
C LEU A 43 6.42 2.37 1.44
N LEU A 44 5.16 2.30 1.03
CA LEU A 44 4.29 1.14 1.16
C LEU A 44 4.14 0.51 -0.23
N GLU A 45 4.84 -0.60 -0.45
CA GLU A 45 4.70 -1.43 -1.65
C GLU A 45 3.68 -2.53 -1.43
N PHE A 46 3.01 -2.94 -2.51
CA PHE A 46 2.05 -4.04 -2.43
C PHE A 46 2.03 -4.89 -3.70
N TRP A 47 1.69 -6.16 -3.51
CA TRP A 47 1.51 -7.13 -4.57
C TRP A 47 0.16 -7.83 -4.43
N VAL A 48 -0.55 -7.93 -5.56
CA VAL A 48 -1.87 -8.57 -5.64
C VAL A 48 -1.74 -9.88 -6.40
N GLU A 49 -1.79 -10.99 -5.67
CA GLU A 49 -1.82 -12.33 -6.21
C GLU A 49 -3.27 -12.77 -6.43
N VAL A 50 -3.63 -13.00 -7.70
CA VAL A 50 -4.98 -13.40 -8.10
C VAL A 50 -5.01 -14.91 -8.41
N PRO A 51 -5.91 -15.69 -7.80
CA PRO A 51 -6.05 -17.13 -8.06
C PRO A 51 -6.21 -17.44 -9.55
N GLY A 52 -5.46 -18.43 -10.04
CA GLY A 52 -5.52 -18.87 -11.43
C GLY A 52 -4.88 -17.91 -12.44
N VAL A 53 -4.48 -16.70 -12.03
CA VAL A 53 -3.76 -15.75 -12.88
C VAL A 53 -2.29 -15.82 -12.52
N LYS A 54 -1.50 -16.47 -13.39
CA LYS A 54 -0.04 -16.41 -13.28
C LYS A 54 0.45 -15.04 -13.70
N ARG A 55 0.48 -14.09 -12.75
CA ARG A 55 1.25 -12.85 -12.92
C ARG A 55 2.69 -13.18 -12.54
N PRO A 56 3.68 -13.01 -13.43
CA PRO A 56 5.05 -13.14 -13.01
C PRO A 56 5.31 -12.12 -11.89
N ARG A 57 5.56 -12.58 -10.65
CA ARG A 57 6.27 -11.77 -9.65
C ARG A 57 7.49 -11.24 -10.37
N GLY A 58 7.59 -9.92 -10.51
CA GLY A 58 8.23 -9.29 -11.66
C GLY A 58 9.48 -10.02 -12.16
N SER A 59 9.36 -10.62 -13.34
CA SER A 59 10.49 -10.89 -14.20
C SER A 59 10.49 -9.91 -15.36
N PHE A 60 10.62 -8.62 -15.03
CA PHE A 60 11.60 -7.82 -15.75
C PHE A 60 12.96 -8.14 -15.10
N ARG A 61 14.01 -8.31 -15.91
CA ARG A 61 15.35 -8.70 -15.43
C ARG A 61 15.75 -7.80 -14.23
N GLY A 62 15.80 -8.34 -13.01
CA GLY A 62 16.26 -7.58 -11.83
C GLY A 62 15.56 -7.85 -10.49
N GLY A 63 14.39 -8.49 -10.44
CA GLY A 63 13.73 -8.83 -9.16
C GLY A 63 12.84 -7.72 -8.57
N PHE A 64 11.99 -7.12 -9.42
CA PHE A 64 11.09 -6.05 -9.00
C PHE A 64 9.69 -6.59 -8.63
N LEU A 65 9.09 -6.07 -7.55
CA LEU A 65 7.62 -5.97 -7.47
C LEU A 65 7.17 -5.00 -8.58
N MET A 66 5.91 -5.03 -9.03
CA MET A 66 5.45 -4.17 -10.14
C MET A 66 6.02 -2.75 -10.00
N PRO A 67 6.67 -2.18 -11.04
CA PRO A 67 7.53 -1.01 -10.87
C PRO A 67 6.84 0.22 -10.25
N ASP A 68 5.50 0.25 -10.24
CA ASP A 68 4.70 1.42 -9.86
C ASP A 68 3.55 1.12 -8.85
N SER A 69 3.57 0.00 -8.10
CA SER A 69 2.55 -0.29 -7.07
C SER A 69 3.05 0.03 -5.68
N PHE A 70 3.24 1.32 -5.43
CA PHE A 70 3.68 1.84 -4.15
C PHE A 70 3.00 3.15 -3.81
N ILE A 71 2.98 3.46 -2.53
CA ILE A 71 2.52 4.74 -1.98
C ILE A 71 3.67 5.29 -1.14
N TYR A 72 4.06 6.55 -1.34
CA TYR A 72 5.02 7.17 -0.45
C TYR A 72 4.35 7.42 0.91
N ILE A 73 4.89 6.81 1.96
CA ILE A 73 4.36 7.02 3.33
C ILE A 73 4.52 8.50 3.71
N THR A 74 5.50 9.17 3.12
CA THR A 74 5.85 10.57 3.36
C THR A 74 4.88 11.60 2.80
N ASP A 75 4.01 11.18 1.88
CA ASP A 75 2.91 12.04 1.40
C ASP A 75 1.85 12.23 2.50
N TYR A 76 1.84 11.33 3.48
CA TYR A 76 0.86 11.25 4.57
C TYR A 76 1.47 11.54 5.94
N PHE A 77 2.70 11.08 6.19
CA PHE A 77 3.39 11.21 7.47
C PHE A 77 4.76 11.89 7.32
N LYS A 78 5.07 12.84 8.18
CA LYS A 78 6.37 13.49 8.20
C LYS A 78 7.45 12.52 8.69
N CYS A 79 8.59 12.56 8.01
CA CYS A 79 9.83 12.03 8.54
C CYS A 79 10.41 13.04 9.55
N ASP A 80 10.03 12.92 10.83
CA ASP A 80 10.58 13.75 11.90
C ASP A 80 11.87 13.13 12.44
N THR A 81 13.02 13.77 12.20
CA THR A 81 14.31 13.31 12.70
C THR A 81 14.49 13.51 14.21
N ALA A 82 13.69 14.37 14.84
CA ALA A 82 13.72 14.61 16.28
C ALA A 82 12.90 13.56 17.05
N GLU A 83 11.79 13.09 16.47
CA GLU A 83 10.95 12.01 17.03
C GLU A 83 10.77 10.85 16.02
N PRO A 84 11.85 10.14 15.63
CA PRO A 84 11.81 9.12 14.57
C PRO A 84 10.94 7.89 14.89
N HIS A 85 10.53 7.75 16.16
CA HIS A 85 9.70 6.66 16.66
C HIS A 85 8.19 6.97 16.63
N ARG A 86 7.78 8.11 16.08
CA ARG A 86 6.39 8.57 16.07
C ARG A 86 5.94 8.97 14.68
N LEU A 87 4.67 8.67 14.40
CA LEU A 87 4.00 9.11 13.19
C LEU A 87 3.48 10.53 13.39
N HIS A 88 3.97 11.46 12.58
CA HIS A 88 3.51 12.84 12.57
C HIS A 88 2.70 13.09 11.29
N PRO A 89 1.37 13.25 11.36
CA PRO A 89 0.57 13.43 10.16
C PRO A 89 0.90 14.74 9.42
N VAL A 90 0.84 14.71 8.09
CA VAL A 90 0.95 15.90 7.23
C VAL A 90 -0.39 16.62 7.21
N CYS A 91 -0.59 17.54 8.16
CA CYS A 91 -1.84 18.28 8.29
C CYS A 91 -1.84 19.59 7.49
N ASN A 92 -2.75 19.73 6.54
CA ASN A 92 -3.03 20.99 5.83
C ASN A 92 -4.03 21.87 6.62
N GLY A 93 -3.68 22.28 7.83
CA GLY A 93 -4.47 23.23 8.64
C GLY A 93 -5.45 22.62 9.65
N GLU A 94 -5.55 21.28 9.73
CA GLU A 94 -6.24 20.57 10.81
C GLU A 94 -5.24 20.21 11.92
N SER A 95 -5.66 20.15 13.19
CA SER A 95 -4.76 19.82 14.31
C SER A 95 -5.25 18.64 15.14
N GLY A 96 -4.33 17.81 15.61
CA GLY A 96 -4.61 16.74 16.57
C GLY A 96 -5.15 15.45 15.95
N THR A 97 -5.99 14.72 16.69
CA THR A 97 -6.49 13.38 16.35
C THR A 97 -7.32 13.35 15.07
N ALA A 98 -8.08 14.41 14.79
CA ALA A 98 -8.86 14.54 13.56
C ALA A 98 -7.97 14.51 12.32
N CYS A 99 -6.81 15.16 12.37
CA CYS A 99 -5.85 15.13 11.26
C CYS A 99 -5.26 13.74 11.07
N LEU A 100 -4.90 13.05 12.16
CA LEU A 100 -4.32 11.70 12.06
C LEU A 100 -5.30 10.72 11.39
N GLU A 101 -6.56 10.72 11.82
CA GLU A 101 -7.58 9.85 11.21
C GLU A 101 -7.81 10.19 9.73
N LYS A 102 -7.82 11.47 9.37
CA LYS A 102 -7.95 11.90 7.97
C LYS A 102 -6.80 11.40 7.11
N VAL A 103 -5.57 11.57 7.57
CA VAL A 103 -4.37 11.08 6.86
C VAL A 103 -4.42 9.56 6.64
N TRP A 104 -4.90 8.81 7.65
CA TRP A 104 -5.12 7.38 7.48
C TRP A 104 -6.18 7.06 6.44
N ILE A 105 -7.29 7.78 6.44
CA ILE A 105 -8.36 7.61 5.45
C ILE A 105 -7.81 7.87 4.05
N ASP A 106 -7.13 8.99 3.85
CA ASP A 106 -6.61 9.39 2.53
C ASP A 106 -5.58 8.38 2.00
N LEU A 107 -4.69 7.86 2.86
CA LEU A 107 -3.71 6.81 2.49
C LEU A 107 -4.41 5.51 2.10
N LEU A 108 -5.39 5.09 2.91
CA LEU A 108 -6.07 3.82 2.72
C LEU A 108 -7.01 3.86 1.52
N ASP A 109 -7.66 4.98 1.24
CA ASP A 109 -8.51 5.15 0.07
C ASP A 109 -7.70 5.04 -1.23
N GLU A 110 -6.50 5.61 -1.27
CA GLU A 110 -5.57 5.41 -2.40
C GLU A 110 -5.20 3.93 -2.55
N LEU A 111 -4.81 3.26 -1.46
CA LEU A 111 -4.45 1.85 -1.49
C LEU A 111 -5.61 0.96 -1.93
N TYR A 112 -6.82 1.19 -1.39
CA TYR A 112 -8.01 0.43 -1.76
C TYR A 112 -8.29 0.58 -3.25
N TYR A 113 -8.25 1.80 -3.77
CA TYR A 113 -8.49 2.06 -5.18
C TYR A 113 -7.49 1.32 -6.07
N GLN A 114 -6.20 1.32 -5.72
CA GLN A 114 -5.19 0.59 -6.47
C GLN A 114 -5.42 -0.94 -6.39
N VAL A 115 -5.74 -1.48 -5.21
CA VAL A 115 -6.07 -2.91 -5.06
C VAL A 115 -7.30 -3.29 -5.89
N GLU A 116 -8.36 -2.48 -5.84
CA GLU A 116 -9.60 -2.67 -6.60
C GLU A 116 -9.35 -2.70 -8.11
N ILE A 117 -8.42 -1.87 -8.61
CA ILE A 117 -7.99 -1.91 -10.02
C ILE A 117 -7.38 -3.28 -10.36
N PHE A 118 -6.49 -3.80 -9.50
CA PHE A 118 -5.83 -5.07 -9.75
C PHE A 118 -6.75 -6.28 -9.65
N THR A 119 -7.79 -6.19 -8.83
CA THR A 119 -8.82 -7.23 -8.65
C THR A 119 -10.03 -7.05 -9.57
N SER A 120 -10.11 -5.96 -10.32
CA SER A 120 -11.24 -5.66 -11.23
C SER A 120 -11.62 -6.77 -12.23
N PRO A 121 -10.71 -7.66 -12.70
CA PRO A 121 -11.12 -8.76 -13.58
C PRO A 121 -11.92 -9.87 -12.87
N LEU A 122 -12.02 -9.83 -11.53
CA LEU A 122 -12.68 -10.85 -10.72
C LEU A 122 -14.05 -10.36 -10.25
N ALA A 123 -15.05 -11.23 -10.33
CA ALA A 123 -16.35 -10.97 -9.72
C ALA A 123 -16.33 -11.04 -8.17
N SER A 124 -15.28 -11.62 -7.58
CA SER A 124 -15.09 -11.76 -6.13
C SER A 124 -13.61 -11.71 -5.79
N ALA A 125 -13.27 -11.02 -4.70
CA ALA A 125 -11.91 -10.93 -4.16
C ALA A 125 -11.49 -12.20 -3.38
N LYS A 126 -12.38 -13.18 -3.21
CA LYS A 126 -12.11 -14.39 -2.42
C LYS A 126 -10.88 -15.14 -2.93
N GLY A 127 -9.94 -15.39 -2.03
CA GLY A 127 -8.68 -16.09 -2.32
C GLY A 127 -7.63 -15.22 -3.01
N VAL A 128 -7.93 -13.94 -3.30
CA VAL A 128 -6.89 -12.96 -3.66
C VAL A 128 -5.98 -12.78 -2.46
N THR A 129 -4.67 -12.87 -2.69
CA THR A 129 -3.70 -12.61 -1.63
C THR A 129 -2.99 -11.30 -1.87
N LEU A 130 -3.00 -10.44 -0.85
CA LEU A 130 -2.23 -9.21 -0.80
C LEU A 130 -0.96 -9.44 -0.01
N GLU A 131 0.16 -8.98 -0.55
CA GLU A 131 1.44 -8.94 0.13
C GLU A 131 1.87 -7.49 0.23
N LEU A 132 2.00 -6.99 1.46
CA LEU A 132 2.22 -5.58 1.79
C LEU A 132 3.61 -5.44 2.41
N TRP A 133 4.37 -4.43 1.98
CA TRP A 133 5.74 -4.15 2.42
C TRP A 133 5.84 -2.67 2.78
N ALA A 134 6.17 -2.35 4.03
CA ALA A 134 6.48 -0.97 4.45
C ALA A 134 7.96 -0.85 4.77
N GLY A 135 8.66 0.08 4.13
CA GLY A 135 10.12 0.13 4.27
C GLY A 135 10.80 1.22 3.46
N ASN A 136 12.13 1.11 3.37
CA ASN A 136 12.98 1.98 2.56
C ASN A 136 13.74 1.11 1.56
N ARG A 137 13.76 1.52 0.28
CA ARG A 137 14.66 0.92 -0.71
C ARG A 137 15.48 1.98 -1.42
N GLN A 138 16.66 1.57 -1.89
CA GLN A 138 17.40 2.38 -2.85
C GLN A 138 16.58 2.39 -4.16
N ARG A 139 16.23 3.58 -4.66
CA ARG A 139 15.28 3.86 -5.75
C ARG A 139 15.20 2.81 -6.88
N PRO A 140 14.08 2.83 -7.64
CA PRO A 140 12.93 1.93 -7.58
C PRO A 140 13.26 0.53 -8.17
N GLU A 141 14.52 0.12 -8.07
CA GLU A 141 15.04 -1.15 -8.54
C GLU A 141 16.06 -1.73 -7.54
N GLY A 142 16.24 -1.11 -6.37
CA GLY A 142 17.20 -1.56 -5.37
C GLY A 142 16.61 -2.50 -4.32
N GLU A 143 17.51 -3.16 -3.58
CA GLU A 143 17.17 -3.98 -2.42
C GLU A 143 16.56 -3.13 -1.30
N TRP A 144 15.68 -3.75 -0.52
CA TRP A 144 15.18 -3.15 0.72
C TRP A 144 16.33 -2.95 1.70
N LEU A 145 16.54 -1.71 2.12
CA LEU A 145 17.45 -1.38 3.21
C LEU A 145 16.85 -1.84 4.55
N TYR A 146 15.54 -1.70 4.65
CA TYR A 146 14.72 -2.20 5.75
C TYR A 146 13.29 -2.31 5.25
N ALA A 147 12.61 -3.40 5.58
CA ALA A 147 11.19 -3.53 5.35
C ALA A 147 10.55 -4.40 6.43
N VAL A 148 9.29 -4.13 6.70
CA VAL A 148 8.39 -5.02 7.42
C VAL A 148 7.29 -5.41 6.46
N ASP A 149 6.99 -6.70 6.38
CA ASP A 149 6.02 -7.23 5.43
C ASP A 149 4.91 -8.03 6.11
N ARG A 150 3.78 -8.12 5.43
CA ARG A 150 2.72 -9.06 5.77
C ARG A 150 1.95 -9.50 4.53
N LYS A 151 1.65 -10.79 4.48
CA LYS A 151 0.73 -11.40 3.52
C LYS A 151 -0.65 -11.61 4.16
N VAL A 152 -1.72 -11.20 3.49
CA VAL A 152 -3.12 -11.35 3.91
C VAL A 152 -3.98 -11.86 2.77
N GLU A 153 -4.91 -12.77 3.07
CA GLU A 153 -5.87 -13.30 2.09
C GLU A 153 -7.21 -12.59 2.23
N LEU A 154 -7.79 -12.17 1.10
CA LEU A 154 -9.09 -11.51 1.04
C LEU A 154 -10.24 -12.54 1.01
N GLY A 155 -11.30 -12.23 1.75
CA GLY A 155 -12.50 -13.07 1.95
C GLY A 155 -13.59 -12.88 0.91
#